data_AF-A0A1Q3ZHW5-F1
#
_entry.id   AF-A0A1Q3ZHW5-F1
#
_cell.length_a   1.000
_cell.length_b   1.000
_cell.length_c   1.000
_cell.angle_alpha   90.00
_cell.angle_beta   90.00
_cell.angle_gamma   90.00
#
_symmetry.space_group_name_H-M   'P 1'
#
loop_
_entity.id
_entity.type
_entity.pdbx_description
1 polymer ?
#
loop_
_entity_poly.entity_id
_entity_poly.type
_entity_poly.pdbx_seq_one_letter_code
_entity_poly.pdbx_strand_id
1 'polypeptide(L)'
;MRSGFGTGLTNSEIFPVFNGTNKLIPVESCAEVGVSGLALGGGWNLMARKYGLTCDALLAAKIILNDRVERVVSANHFPDLFKVIKGSGGGILVLLQNCFLKL
;
A
#
# COMPACT_ATOMS: atom_id res chain seq x y z
N MET A 1 10.92 11.27 -0.66
CA MET A 1 11.24 10.24 -1.67
C MET A 1 10.10 9.22 -1.64
N ARG A 2 9.51 8.87 -2.78
CA ARG A 2 8.38 7.92 -2.88
C ARG A 2 8.94 6.58 -3.35
N SER A 3 8.59 5.48 -2.68
CA SER A 3 8.94 4.13 -3.16
C SER A 3 7.68 3.45 -3.65
N GLY A 4 7.74 2.91 -4.87
CA GLY A 4 6.67 2.13 -5.48
C GLY A 4 6.97 0.63 -5.36
N PHE A 5 5.99 -0.15 -4.94
CA PHE A 5 6.09 -1.62 -4.79
C PHE A 5 5.15 -2.31 -5.75
N GLY A 6 5.59 -3.41 -6.36
CA GLY A 6 4.73 -4.26 -7.17
C GLY A 6 3.74 -5.04 -6.30
N THR A 7 2.57 -5.36 -6.85
CA THR A 7 1.63 -6.30 -6.25
C THR A 7 2.18 -7.72 -6.29
N GLY A 8 2.45 -8.26 -5.12
CA GLY A 8 3.03 -9.60 -4.96
C GLY A 8 4.19 -9.63 -3.99
N LEU A 9 4.77 -8.47 -3.69
CA LEU A 9 5.84 -8.39 -2.70
C LEU A 9 5.32 -8.64 -1.28
N THR A 10 6.07 -9.45 -0.56
CA THR A 10 5.91 -9.76 0.85
C THR A 10 6.72 -8.82 1.72
N ASN A 11 6.44 -8.79 3.02
CA ASN A 11 7.20 -7.97 3.97
C ASN A 11 8.71 -8.33 3.96
N SER A 12 9.06 -9.61 3.83
CA SER A 12 10.47 -10.05 3.79
C SER A 12 11.22 -9.55 2.55
N GLU A 13 10.53 -9.31 1.45
CA GLU A 13 11.11 -8.73 0.23
C GLU A 13 11.25 -7.21 0.32
N ILE A 14 10.36 -6.54 1.07
CA ILE A 14 10.35 -5.08 1.19
C ILE A 14 11.29 -4.58 2.28
N PHE A 15 11.37 -5.24 3.44
CA PHE A 15 12.21 -4.79 4.55
C PHE A 15 13.68 -4.54 4.16
N PRO A 16 14.35 -5.43 3.39
CA PRO A 16 15.73 -5.24 2.97
C PRO A 16 15.95 -3.99 2.10
N VAL A 17 14.92 -3.50 1.40
CA VAL A 17 15.00 -2.29 0.57
C VAL A 17 15.33 -1.04 1.41
N PHE A 18 15.02 -1.08 2.71
CA PHE A 18 15.29 0.02 3.64
C PHE A 18 16.58 -0.13 4.44
N ASN A 19 17.29 -1.26 4.32
CA ASN A 19 18.53 -1.47 5.06
C ASN A 19 19.57 -0.40 4.70
N GLY A 20 20.20 0.19 5.72
CA GLY A 20 21.15 1.30 5.55
C GLY A 20 20.50 2.66 5.30
N THR A 21 19.16 2.76 5.33
CA THR A 21 18.43 4.03 5.30
C THR A 21 17.80 4.32 6.64
N ASN A 22 17.53 5.60 6.94
CA ASN A 22 16.79 6.00 8.15
C ASN A 22 15.27 6.06 7.89
N LYS A 23 14.76 5.10 7.11
CA LYS A 23 13.38 5.06 6.60
C LYS A 23 12.76 3.70 6.82
N LEU A 24 11.44 3.67 6.93
CA LEU A 24 10.68 2.44 7.08
C LEU A 24 9.26 2.65 6.58
N ILE A 25 8.55 1.55 6.35
CA ILE A 25 7.11 1.56 6.15
C ILE A 25 6.49 0.86 7.36
N PRO A 26 5.40 1.41 7.94
CA PRO A 26 4.66 0.71 8.97
C PRO A 26 3.96 -0.50 8.33
N VAL A 27 4.53 -1.68 8.52
CA VAL A 27 3.97 -2.99 8.11
C VAL A 27 3.99 -3.95 9.30
N GLU A 28 3.23 -5.03 9.22
CA GLU A 28 3.20 -6.02 10.30
C GLU A 28 4.47 -6.89 10.34
N SER A 29 4.62 -7.70 11.37
CA SER A 29 5.84 -8.49 11.60
C SER A 29 5.93 -9.79 10.80
N CYS A 30 4.80 -10.29 10.25
CA CYS A 30 4.80 -11.55 9.51
C CYS A 30 5.48 -11.39 8.14
N ALA A 31 6.55 -12.15 7.94
CA ALA A 31 7.43 -12.06 6.78
C ALA A 31 6.72 -12.30 5.44
N GLU A 32 5.82 -13.28 5.39
CA GLU A 32 5.18 -13.74 4.15
C GLU A 32 3.92 -12.95 3.75
N VAL A 33 3.48 -11.99 4.57
CA VAL A 33 2.26 -11.25 4.23
C VAL A 33 2.52 -10.30 3.08
N GLY A 34 1.62 -10.34 2.10
CA GLY A 34 1.64 -9.46 0.93
C GLY A 34 1.31 -8.02 1.30
N VAL A 35 2.23 -7.10 1.00
CA VAL A 35 2.16 -5.70 1.43
C VAL A 35 1.01 -4.94 0.77
N SER A 36 0.68 -5.31 -0.46
CA SER A 36 -0.44 -4.73 -1.21
C SER A 36 -1.78 -5.01 -0.53
N GLY A 37 -2.04 -6.27 -0.13
CA GLY A 37 -3.26 -6.62 0.60
C GLY A 37 -3.32 -5.93 1.96
N LEU A 38 -2.18 -5.89 2.67
CA LEU A 38 -2.04 -5.21 3.96
C LEU A 38 -2.39 -3.72 3.86
N ALA A 39 -1.83 -3.01 2.88
CA ALA A 39 -2.08 -1.59 2.66
C ALA A 39 -3.53 -1.30 2.24
N LEU A 40 -4.18 -2.20 1.51
CA LEU A 40 -5.57 -2.02 1.08
C LEU A 40 -6.59 -2.34 2.18
N GLY A 41 -6.27 -3.29 3.06
CA GLY A 41 -7.12 -3.69 4.18
C GLY A 41 -6.98 -2.81 5.42
N GLY A 42 -6.08 -1.83 5.41
CA GLY A 42 -5.73 -1.03 6.59
C GLY A 42 -4.32 -1.35 7.04
N GLY A 43 -4.14 -2.56 7.58
CA GLY A 43 -2.83 -3.08 7.93
C GLY A 43 -2.30 -2.55 9.26
N TRP A 44 -2.76 -3.20 10.32
CA TRP A 44 -2.32 -2.94 11.68
C TRP A 44 -0.88 -3.44 11.88
N ASN A 45 -0.11 -2.69 12.65
CA ASN A 45 1.27 -3.01 12.97
C ASN A 45 1.64 -2.45 14.36
N LEU A 46 2.75 -2.93 14.92
CA LEU A 46 3.22 -2.52 16.26
C LEU A 46 3.48 -1.02 16.37
N MET A 47 3.78 -0.34 15.27
CA MET A 47 4.05 1.09 15.26
C MET A 47 2.84 1.94 14.87
N ALA A 48 1.66 1.33 14.72
CA ALA A 48 0.46 2.01 14.26
C ALA A 48 0.03 3.17 15.18
N ARG A 49 0.32 3.06 16.48
CA ARG A 49 0.05 4.13 17.46
C ARG A 49 0.84 5.41 17.18
N LYS A 50 2.01 5.31 16.58
CA LYS A 50 2.90 6.44 16.28
C LYS A 50 2.81 6.88 14.82
N TYR A 51 2.71 5.93 13.89
CA TYR A 51 2.82 6.20 12.44
C TYR A 51 1.55 5.92 11.64
N GLY A 52 0.48 5.46 12.28
CA GLY A 52 -0.76 5.08 11.60
C GLY A 52 -0.71 3.68 11.00
N LEU A 53 -1.82 3.28 10.40
CA LEU A 53 -1.95 2.01 9.70
C LEU A 53 -1.14 2.02 8.40
N THR A 54 -0.90 0.84 7.83
CA THR A 54 -0.20 0.70 6.54
C THR A 54 -0.90 1.50 5.43
N CYS A 55 -2.24 1.52 5.44
CA CYS A 55 -3.05 2.28 4.50
C CYS A 55 -2.84 3.78 4.64
N ASP A 56 -2.54 4.30 5.83
CA ASP A 56 -2.31 5.73 6.06
C ASP A 56 -1.07 6.20 5.32
N ALA A 57 -0.07 5.32 5.18
CA ALA A 57 1.14 5.57 4.41
C ALA A 57 0.89 5.55 2.88
N LEU A 58 -0.24 5.04 2.38
CA LEU A 58 -0.53 4.97 0.94
C LEU A 58 -0.68 6.38 0.35
N LEU A 59 0.11 6.67 -0.69
CA LEU A 59 0.15 7.93 -1.43
C LEU A 59 -0.59 7.84 -2.77
N ALA A 60 -0.44 6.70 -3.45
CA ALA A 60 -1.09 6.42 -4.72
C ALA A 60 -1.11 4.92 -5.00
N ALA A 61 -2.00 4.51 -5.88
CA ALA A 61 -2.14 3.15 -6.35
C ALA A 61 -2.41 3.12 -7.85
N LYS A 62 -1.71 2.25 -8.58
CA LYS A 62 -2.12 1.85 -9.93
C LYS A 62 -3.12 0.72 -9.82
N ILE A 63 -4.30 0.94 -10.40
CA ILE A 63 -5.41 -0.01 -10.38
C ILE A 63 -5.94 -0.26 -11.79
N ILE A 64 -6.54 -1.42 -12.02
CA ILE A 64 -7.33 -1.73 -13.21
C ILE A 64 -8.78 -1.95 -12.77
N LEU A 65 -9.72 -1.16 -13.28
CA LEU A 65 -11.16 -1.30 -13.01
C LEU A 65 -11.81 -2.32 -13.97
N ASN A 66 -13.12 -2.57 -13.79
CA ASN A 66 -13.91 -3.47 -14.64
C ASN A 66 -13.86 -3.13 -16.14
N ASP A 67 -13.65 -1.86 -16.48
CA ASP A 67 -13.48 -1.41 -17.87
C ASP A 67 -12.10 -1.74 -18.47
N ARG A 68 -11.24 -2.43 -17.71
CA ARG A 68 -9.89 -2.86 -18.10
C ARG A 68 -8.93 -1.70 -18.37
N VAL A 69 -9.25 -0.50 -17.88
CA VAL A 69 -8.39 0.69 -18.01
C VAL A 69 -7.57 0.87 -16.75
N GLU A 70 -6.25 0.99 -16.92
CA GLU A 70 -5.31 1.36 -15.86
C GLU A 70 -5.54 2.81 -15.42
N ARG A 71 -5.62 3.03 -14.10
CA ARG A 71 -5.74 4.34 -13.49
C ARG A 71 -4.79 4.47 -12.31
N VAL A 72 -4.23 5.67 -12.14
CA VAL A 72 -3.45 6.02 -10.95
C VAL A 72 -4.35 6.77 -9.98
N VAL A 73 -4.80 6.11 -8.92
CA VAL A 73 -5.62 6.76 -7.89
C VAL A 73 -4.75 7.37 -6.80
N SER A 74 -5.11 8.57 -6.36
CA SER A 74 -4.42 9.33 -5.31
C SER A 74 -5.37 10.35 -4.70
N ALA A 75 -4.90 11.10 -3.68
CA ALA A 75 -5.67 12.19 -3.09
C ALA A 75 -6.10 13.26 -4.11
N ASN A 76 -5.39 13.40 -5.24
CA ASN A 76 -5.66 14.40 -6.26
C ASN A 76 -6.29 13.82 -7.54
N HIS A 77 -6.41 12.49 -7.65
CA HIS A 77 -6.93 11.82 -8.85
C HIS A 77 -7.80 10.64 -8.44
N PHE A 78 -9.10 10.73 -8.70
CA PHE A 78 -10.12 9.84 -8.14
C PHE A 78 -10.08 9.76 -6.59
N PRO A 79 -10.25 10.89 -5.88
CA PRO A 79 -10.09 10.96 -4.43
C PRO A 79 -11.05 10.05 -3.66
N ASP A 80 -12.27 9.84 -4.17
CA ASP A 80 -13.24 8.97 -3.50
C ASP A 80 -12.84 7.50 -3.62
N LEU A 81 -12.36 7.08 -4.79
CA LEU A 81 -11.80 5.75 -4.97
C LEU A 81 -10.53 5.55 -4.13
N PHE A 82 -9.69 6.59 -4.02
CA PHE A 82 -8.50 6.57 -3.18
C PHE A 82 -8.84 6.39 -1.68
N LYS A 83 -9.91 7.01 -1.18
CA LYS A 83 -10.39 6.78 0.19
C LYS A 83 -10.91 5.35 0.36
N VAL A 84 -11.67 4.85 -0.61
CA VAL A 84 -12.24 3.49 -0.58
C VAL A 84 -11.14 2.44 -0.45
N ILE A 85 -10.10 2.52 -1.29
CA ILE A 85 -9.02 1.52 -1.27
C ILE A 85 -8.16 1.57 0.00
N LYS A 86 -8.24 2.63 0.83
CA LYS A 86 -7.52 2.74 2.12
C LYS A 86 -8.31 2.10 3.27
N GLY A 87 -8.74 0.85 3.12
CA GLY A 87 -9.45 0.10 4.16
C GLY A 87 -10.50 -0.88 3.66
N SER A 88 -10.86 -0.84 2.37
CA SER A 88 -11.82 -1.79 1.80
C SER A 88 -11.30 -3.22 1.63
N GLY A 89 -9.99 -3.42 1.74
CA GLY A 89 -9.32 -4.65 1.31
C GLY A 89 -9.19 -4.74 -0.22
N GLY A 90 -8.45 -5.75 -0.69
CA GLY A 90 -8.17 -6.01 -2.11
C GLY A 90 -9.32 -6.63 -2.91
N GLY A 91 -10.52 -6.76 -2.32
CA GLY A 91 -11.68 -7.41 -2.93
C GLY A 91 -12.63 -6.46 -3.68
N ILE A 92 -12.46 -5.14 -3.58
CA ILE A 92 -13.15 -4.19 -4.47
C ILE A 92 -12.58 -4.38 -5.87
N LEU A 93 -13.43 -4.28 -6.90
CA LEU A 93 -13.26 -4.54 -8.35
C LEU A 93 -12.03 -3.85 -9.03
N VAL A 94 -10.87 -3.90 -8.41
CA VAL A 94 -9.62 -3.26 -8.78
C VAL A 94 -8.45 -4.21 -8.62
N LEU A 95 -7.75 -4.48 -9.72
CA LEU A 95 -6.44 -5.14 -9.66
C LEU A 95 -5.40 -4.07 -9.37
N LEU A 96 -4.77 -4.14 -8.19
CA LEU A 96 -3.61 -3.30 -7.91
C LEU A 96 -2.42 -3.82 -8.75
N GLN A 97 -1.59 -2.91 -9.26
CA GLN A 97 -0.31 -3.27 -9.89
C GLN A 97 0.88 -2.71 -9.10
N ASN A 98 0.77 -1.44 -8.69
CA ASN A 98 1.78 -0.78 -7.88
C ASN A 98 1.14 0.07 -6.79
N CYS A 99 1.75 0.08 -5.61
CA CYS A 99 1.39 0.96 -4.51
C CYS A 99 2.58 1.87 -4.17
N PHE A 100 2.32 3.13 -3.84
CA PHE A 100 3.34 4.09 -3.43
C PHE A 100 3.13 4.46 -1.97
N LEU A 101 4.14 4.24 -1.12
CA LEU A 101 4.04 4.48 0.32
C LEU A 101 4.96 5.64 0.75
N LYS A 102 4.53 6.35 1.79
CA LYS A 102 5.32 7.37 2.49
C LYS A 102 6.32 6.68 3.42
N LEU A 103 7.57 7.13 3.36
CA LEU A 103 8.69 6.70 4.20
C LEU A 103 8.97 7.68 5.34
#